data_AF-A0A7V8FT18-F1
#
_entry.id   AF-A0A7V8FT18-F1
#
_cell.length_a   1.000
_cell.length_b   1.000
_cell.length_c   1.000
_cell.angle_alpha   90.00
_cell.angle_beta   90.00
_cell.angle_gamma   90.00
#
_symmetry.space_group_name_H-M   'P 1'
#
loop_
_entity.id
_entity.type
_entity.pdbx_description
1 polymer ?
#
loop_
_entity_poly.entity_id
_entity_poly.type
_entity_poly.pdbx_seq_one_letter_code
_entity_poly.pdbx_strand_id
1 'polypeptide(L)'
;MNTRHLLIALALAVTSGAVTAETAYAQSPASQGKTRAQVIEELKQARADGSMIISDAEYPRLPAFTSTKTRAQVIAELQQARANGEISVGDVDYPKLPAFVSTKSRAQVEAELAEYQKHPDPEDLYRGY
;
A
#
# COMPACT_ATOMS: atom_id res chain seq x y z
N MET A 1 -58.49 -10.06 0.55
CA MET A 1 -58.76 -10.00 2.01
C MET A 1 -58.45 -11.37 2.57
N ASN A 2 -57.63 -11.49 3.62
CA ASN A 2 -57.75 -12.51 4.68
C ASN A 2 -56.65 -12.32 5.76
N THR A 3 -57.12 -11.67 6.82
CA THR A 3 -56.81 -11.68 8.27
C THR A 3 -55.53 -12.30 8.86
N ARG A 4 -55.00 -11.51 9.80
CA ARG A 4 -53.88 -11.71 10.73
C ARG A 4 -54.24 -12.71 11.83
N HIS A 5 -53.26 -13.49 12.28
CA HIS A 5 -53.25 -14.05 13.64
C HIS A 5 -51.92 -13.74 14.32
N LEU A 6 -52.05 -13.06 15.45
CA LEU A 6 -51.01 -12.55 16.33
C LEU A 6 -51.13 -13.42 17.59
N LEU A 7 -50.06 -14.12 17.99
CA LEU A 7 -49.98 -14.78 19.29
C LEU A 7 -48.69 -14.38 19.99
N ILE A 8 -48.88 -13.90 21.21
CA ILE A 8 -47.94 -13.32 22.17
C ILE A 8 -47.69 -14.37 23.26
N ALA A 9 -46.44 -14.59 23.66
CA ALA A 9 -46.03 -15.13 24.97
C ALA A 9 -44.52 -14.85 25.15
N LEU A 10 -44.11 -13.80 25.87
CA LEU A 10 -43.97 -13.64 27.32
C LEU A 10 -42.70 -14.32 27.92
N ALA A 11 -41.66 -13.48 28.05
CA ALA A 11 -40.68 -13.30 29.13
C ALA A 11 -39.95 -14.49 29.79
N LEU A 12 -38.62 -14.38 29.92
CA LEU A 12 -37.94 -14.37 31.23
C LEU A 12 -36.53 -13.72 31.12
N ALA A 13 -36.19 -12.93 32.13
CA ALA A 13 -34.96 -12.16 32.29
C ALA A 13 -33.76 -13.02 32.74
N VAL A 14 -32.53 -12.50 32.63
CA VAL A 14 -31.57 -12.29 33.77
C VAL A 14 -30.17 -11.88 33.25
N THR A 15 -29.79 -10.66 33.65
CA THR A 15 -28.49 -10.10 34.09
C THR A 15 -27.16 -10.43 33.38
N SER A 16 -26.52 -9.34 32.94
CA SER A 16 -25.13 -8.94 33.23
C SER A 16 -23.99 -9.91 32.87
N GLY A 17 -23.29 -9.62 31.79
CA GLY A 17 -21.93 -10.12 31.52
C GLY A 17 -21.12 -9.04 30.80
N ALA A 18 -19.93 -8.76 31.31
CA ALA A 18 -19.04 -7.65 30.99
C ALA A 18 -18.99 -7.20 29.51
N VAL A 19 -19.01 -5.87 29.30
CA VAL A 19 -18.49 -5.25 28.08
C VAL A 19 -16.97 -5.34 28.14
N THR A 20 -16.40 -6.49 27.76
CA THR A 20 -15.03 -6.50 27.29
C THR A 20 -15.08 -5.95 25.87
N ALA A 21 -14.72 -4.67 25.72
CA ALA A 21 -14.34 -4.12 24.43
C ALA A 21 -13.01 -4.77 24.02
N GLU A 22 -13.06 -6.05 23.70
CA GLU A 22 -12.01 -6.73 22.98
C GLU A 22 -12.23 -6.31 21.53
N THR A 23 -11.40 -5.38 21.06
CA THR A 23 -11.21 -5.16 19.64
C THR A 23 -10.58 -6.43 19.08
N ALA A 24 -11.39 -7.46 18.89
CA ALA A 24 -11.07 -8.54 18.00
C ALA A 24 -10.94 -7.90 16.62
N TYR A 25 -9.71 -7.70 16.17
CA TYR A 25 -9.47 -7.66 14.73
C TYR A 25 -9.91 -9.02 14.23
N ALA A 26 -11.16 -9.12 13.78
CA ALA A 26 -11.57 -10.23 12.97
C ALA A 26 -10.62 -10.23 11.77
N GLN A 27 -9.62 -11.11 11.78
CA GLN A 27 -9.02 -11.55 10.54
C GLN A 27 -10.18 -12.22 9.80
N SER A 28 -10.82 -11.46 8.90
CA SER A 28 -11.73 -12.02 7.93
C SER A 28 -11.04 -13.26 7.35
N PRO A 29 -11.73 -14.41 7.24
CA PRO A 29 -11.16 -15.55 6.56
C PRO A 29 -10.65 -15.03 5.21
N ALA A 30 -9.43 -15.41 4.81
CA ALA A 30 -8.87 -15.00 3.53
C ALA A 30 -9.90 -15.32 2.45
N SER A 31 -10.67 -14.31 2.04
CA SER A 31 -11.55 -14.48 0.91
C SER A 31 -10.59 -14.71 -0.24
N GLN A 32 -10.75 -15.85 -0.90
CA GLN A 32 -10.07 -16.11 -2.16
C GLN A 32 -10.37 -14.88 -3.04
N GLY A 33 -9.35 -14.04 -3.22
CA GLY A 33 -9.48 -12.80 -3.97
C GLY A 33 -9.88 -13.10 -5.41
N LYS A 34 -10.29 -12.07 -6.15
CA LYS A 34 -10.55 -12.21 -7.58
C LYS A 34 -9.30 -12.76 -8.28
N THR A 35 -9.47 -13.72 -9.17
CA THR A 35 -8.37 -14.18 -10.02
C THR A 35 -7.94 -13.05 -10.95
N ARG A 36 -6.70 -13.10 -11.43
CA ARG A 36 -6.19 -12.12 -12.40
C ARG A 36 -7.12 -11.96 -13.62
N ALA A 37 -7.68 -13.07 -14.12
CA ALA A 37 -8.62 -13.04 -15.23
C ALA A 37 -9.91 -12.28 -14.89
N GLN A 38 -10.45 -12.48 -13.68
CA GLN A 38 -11.63 -11.77 -13.20
C GLN A 38 -11.38 -10.26 -13.05
N VAL A 39 -10.21 -9.87 -12.54
CA VAL A 39 -9.83 -8.45 -12.45
C VAL A 39 -9.71 -7.80 -13.83
N ILE A 40 -9.14 -8.51 -14.81
CA ILE A 40 -9.01 -8.00 -16.18
C ILE A 40 -10.37 -7.75 -16.82
N GLU A 41 -11.32 -8.69 -16.68
CA GLU A 41 -12.67 -8.51 -17.23
C GLU A 41 -13.42 -7.37 -16.55
N GLU A 42 -13.32 -7.25 -15.23
CA GLU A 42 -13.92 -6.13 -14.50
C GLU A 42 -13.38 -4.77 -14.95
N LEU A 43 -12.06 -4.65 -15.16
CA LEU A 43 -11.47 -3.42 -15.67
C LEU A 43 -11.92 -3.09 -17.10
N LYS A 44 -12.15 -4.10 -17.95
CA LYS A 44 -12.71 -3.88 -19.30
C LYS A 44 -14.16 -3.39 -19.21
N GLN A 45 -14.97 -3.99 -18.35
CA GLN A 45 -16.35 -3.55 -18.12
C GLN A 45 -16.39 -2.12 -17.58
N ALA A 46 -15.59 -1.82 -16.54
CA ALA A 46 -15.50 -0.49 -15.94
C ALA A 46 -15.03 0.59 -16.93
N ARG A 47 -14.24 0.20 -17.94
CA ARG A 47 -13.84 1.09 -19.04
C ARG A 47 -14.95 1.26 -20.08
N ALA A 48 -15.70 0.19 -20.38
CA ALA A 48 -16.79 0.21 -21.36
C ALA A 48 -18.03 0.97 -20.85
N ASP A 49 -18.33 0.86 -19.56
CA ASP A 49 -19.47 1.53 -18.91
C ASP A 49 -19.14 2.95 -18.41
N GLY A 50 -17.86 3.35 -18.46
CA GLY A 50 -17.40 4.67 -18.03
C GLY A 50 -17.37 4.87 -16.51
N SER A 51 -17.51 3.81 -15.72
CA SER A 51 -17.39 3.86 -14.25
C SER A 51 -15.94 4.03 -13.76
N MET A 52 -14.96 3.83 -14.64
CA MET A 52 -13.56 4.11 -14.36
C MET A 52 -13.27 5.61 -14.48
N ILE A 53 -12.85 6.23 -13.37
CA ILE A 53 -12.26 7.58 -13.39
C ILE A 53 -10.88 7.47 -14.06
N ILE A 54 -10.79 7.89 -15.34
CA ILE A 54 -9.56 7.84 -16.15
C ILE A 54 -8.79 9.17 -16.10
N SER A 55 -9.37 10.22 -15.50
CA SER A 55 -8.82 11.57 -15.54
C SER A 55 -8.50 12.12 -14.16
N ASP A 56 -7.48 12.98 -14.09
CA ASP A 56 -7.14 13.79 -12.92
C ASP A 56 -8.21 14.87 -12.60
N ALA A 57 -9.40 14.82 -13.25
CA ALA A 57 -10.45 15.82 -13.07
C ALA A 57 -10.98 15.88 -11.63
N GLU A 58 -10.95 14.76 -10.90
CA GLU A 58 -11.34 14.70 -9.49
C GLU A 58 -10.17 14.92 -8.53
N TYR A 59 -8.95 15.04 -9.05
CA TYR A 59 -7.80 15.31 -8.19
C TYR A 59 -7.86 16.76 -7.69
N PRO A 60 -7.79 17.02 -6.37
CA PRO A 60 -7.85 18.36 -5.83
C PRO A 60 -6.75 19.24 -6.44
N ARG A 61 -7.13 20.35 -7.06
CA ARG A 61 -6.18 21.38 -7.49
C ARG A 61 -5.74 22.17 -6.27
N LEU A 62 -4.51 21.94 -5.83
CA LEU A 62 -3.91 22.74 -4.77
C LEU A 62 -3.71 24.18 -5.24
N PRO A 63 -3.90 25.18 -4.36
CA PRO A 63 -3.62 26.57 -4.69
C PRO A 63 -2.14 26.75 -5.02
N ALA A 64 -1.84 27.74 -5.87
CA ALA A 64 -0.46 28.09 -6.18
C ALA A 64 0.27 28.53 -4.91
N PHE A 65 1.42 27.92 -4.64
CA PHE A 65 2.29 28.32 -3.54
C PHE A 65 3.06 29.60 -3.91
N THR A 66 3.02 30.60 -3.03
CA THR A 66 3.85 31.80 -3.12
C THR A 66 4.84 31.82 -1.96
N SER A 67 6.14 31.88 -2.28
CA SER A 67 7.18 32.00 -1.26
C SER A 67 7.09 33.35 -0.55
N THR A 68 7.21 33.35 0.77
CA THR A 68 7.36 34.57 1.58
C THR A 68 8.79 35.09 1.63
N LYS A 69 9.78 34.28 1.19
CA LYS A 69 11.21 34.62 1.20
C LYS A 69 11.76 34.83 -0.19
N THR A 70 12.62 35.83 -0.31
CA THR A 70 13.46 36.06 -1.49
C THR A 70 14.59 35.03 -1.56
N ARG A 71 15.15 34.82 -2.75
CA ARG A 71 16.33 33.97 -2.95
C ARG A 71 17.51 34.38 -2.05
N ALA A 72 17.73 35.68 -1.87
CA ALA A 72 18.81 36.19 -1.03
C ALA A 72 18.62 35.83 0.45
N GLN A 73 17.39 35.93 0.96
CA GLN A 73 17.07 35.53 2.34
C GLN A 73 17.28 34.03 2.55
N VAL A 74 16.82 33.19 1.61
CA VAL A 74 17.03 31.73 1.69
C VAL A 74 18.52 31.38 1.71
N ILE A 75 19.33 32.06 0.90
CA ILE A 75 20.79 31.84 0.89
C ILE A 75 21.42 32.25 2.22
N ALA A 76 21.02 33.39 2.78
CA ALA A 76 21.54 33.86 4.07
C ALA A 76 21.21 32.89 5.21
N GLU A 77 19.97 32.43 5.28
CA GLU A 77 19.54 31.44 6.28
C GLU A 77 20.27 30.10 6.13
N LEU A 78 20.45 29.63 4.89
CA LEU A 78 21.21 28.42 4.62
C LEU A 78 22.68 28.55 5.06
N GLN A 79 23.30 29.70 4.85
CA GLN A 79 24.67 29.97 5.34
C GLN A 79 24.74 30.00 6.86
N GLN A 80 23.76 30.64 7.51
CA GLN A 80 23.67 30.68 8.97
C GLN A 80 23.47 29.27 9.56
N ALA A 81 22.54 28.48 9.03
CA ALA A 81 22.31 27.11 9.47
C ALA A 81 23.55 26.21 9.31
N ARG A 82 24.33 26.41 8.22
CA ARG A 82 25.63 25.76 8.05
C ARG A 82 26.64 26.18 9.11
N ALA A 83 26.76 27.48 9.37
CA ALA A 83 27.70 28.01 10.37
C ALA A 83 27.35 27.54 11.79
N ASN A 84 26.07 27.38 12.08
CA ASN A 84 25.57 26.87 13.35
C ASN A 84 25.63 25.34 13.48
N GLY A 85 25.96 24.61 12.40
CA GLY A 85 25.94 23.15 12.39
C GLY A 85 24.54 22.53 12.48
N GLU A 86 23.50 23.28 12.12
CA GLU A 86 22.08 22.85 12.18
C GLU A 86 21.71 21.92 11.02
N ILE A 87 22.54 21.83 9.99
CA ILE A 87 22.32 20.96 8.84
C ILE A 87 23.46 19.96 8.68
N SER A 88 23.09 18.69 8.53
CA SER A 88 24.01 17.65 8.09
C SER A 88 24.33 17.88 6.61
N VAL A 89 25.62 17.97 6.29
CA VAL A 89 26.09 18.19 4.92
C VAL A 89 26.68 16.90 4.38
N GLY A 90 26.06 16.36 3.32
CA GLY A 90 26.50 15.13 2.69
C GLY A 90 26.00 13.87 3.41
N ASP A 91 26.75 12.78 3.27
CA ASP A 91 26.36 11.44 3.78
C ASP A 91 26.88 11.17 5.20
N VAL A 92 27.10 12.22 6.01
CA VAL A 92 27.75 12.10 7.33
C VAL A 92 26.93 11.22 8.27
N ASP A 93 25.61 11.41 8.28
CA ASP A 93 24.69 10.63 9.11
C ASP A 93 24.02 9.49 8.33
N TYR A 94 24.35 9.34 7.04
CA TYR A 94 23.76 8.28 6.24
C TYR A 94 24.42 6.94 6.61
N PRO A 95 23.65 5.93 7.03
CA PRO A 95 24.20 4.64 7.39
C PRO A 95 24.87 4.01 6.17
N LYS A 96 26.18 3.79 6.25
CA LYS A 96 26.93 3.05 5.23
C LYS A 96 26.62 1.57 5.38
N LEU A 97 25.79 1.06 4.48
CA LEU A 97 25.57 -0.37 4.40
C LEU A 97 26.87 -1.07 3.99
N PRO A 98 27.17 -2.26 4.54
CA PRO A 98 28.28 -3.06 4.04
C PRO A 98 28.10 -3.33 2.55
N ALA A 99 29.21 -3.48 1.82
CA ALA A 99 29.14 -3.88 0.43
C ALA A 99 28.34 -5.18 0.30
N PHE A 100 27.31 -5.18 -0.54
CA PHE A 100 26.57 -6.39 -0.83
C PHE A 100 27.51 -7.44 -1.42
N VAL A 101 27.55 -8.62 -0.82
CA VAL A 101 28.24 -9.78 -1.36
C VAL A 101 27.19 -10.75 -1.89
N SER A 102 27.26 -11.05 -3.18
CA SER A 102 26.38 -12.06 -3.78
C SER A 102 26.69 -13.43 -3.18
N THR A 103 25.65 -14.19 -2.84
CA THR A 103 25.76 -15.60 -2.46
C THR A 103 25.98 -16.52 -3.67
N LYS A 104 25.66 -16.05 -4.89
CA LYS A 104 25.85 -16.76 -6.16
C LYS A 104 27.03 -16.19 -6.95
N SER A 105 27.85 -17.06 -7.52
CA SER A 105 28.85 -16.70 -8.53
C SER A 105 28.20 -16.40 -9.88
N ARG A 106 28.93 -15.71 -10.77
CA ARG A 106 28.45 -15.43 -12.13
C ARG A 106 28.05 -16.69 -12.90
N ALA A 107 28.86 -17.74 -12.80
CA ALA A 107 28.58 -19.01 -13.46
C ALA A 107 27.29 -19.67 -12.94
N GLN A 108 26.97 -19.53 -11.65
CA GLN A 108 25.73 -20.06 -11.08
C GLN A 108 24.50 -19.29 -11.60
N VAL A 109 24.60 -17.96 -11.70
CA VAL A 109 23.53 -17.13 -12.28
C VAL A 109 23.30 -17.46 -13.75
N GLU A 110 24.38 -17.66 -14.52
CA GLU A 110 24.29 -18.05 -15.93
C GLU A 110 23.66 -19.44 -16.12
N ALA A 111 23.96 -20.39 -15.23
CA ALA A 111 23.35 -21.73 -15.24
C ALA A 111 21.85 -21.67 -14.92
N GLU A 112 21.45 -20.93 -13.89
CA GLU A 112 20.05 -20.72 -13.50
C GLU A 112 19.26 -20.02 -14.62
N LEU A 113 19.86 -19.02 -15.27
CA LEU A 113 19.26 -18.36 -16.43
C LEU A 113 19.04 -19.35 -17.59
N ALA A 114 20.03 -20.19 -17.90
CA ALA A 114 19.91 -21.19 -18.95
C ALA A 114 18.88 -22.28 -18.63
N GLU A 115 18.68 -22.60 -17.35
CA GLU A 115 17.63 -23.50 -16.89
C GLU A 115 16.24 -22.88 -17.02
N TYR A 116 16.07 -21.64 -16.56
CA TYR A 116 14.83 -20.87 -16.74
C TYR A 116 14.43 -20.75 -18.22
N GLN A 117 15.39 -20.51 -19.11
CA GLN A 117 15.11 -20.38 -20.54
C GLN A 117 14.56 -21.66 -21.19
N LYS A 118 14.83 -22.85 -20.61
CA LYS A 118 14.29 -24.12 -21.11
C LYS A 118 12.82 -24.30 -20.78
N HIS A 119 12.41 -23.80 -19.61
CA HIS A 119 11.05 -23.87 -19.11
C HIS A 119 10.68 -22.53 -18.45
N PRO A 120 10.33 -21.51 -19.24
CA PRO A 120 9.98 -20.21 -18.69
C PRO A 120 8.63 -20.34 -17.97
N ASP A 121 8.69 -20.58 -16.66
CA ASP A 121 7.53 -20.50 -15.78
C ASP A 121 7.41 -19.06 -15.25
N PRO A 122 6.42 -18.29 -15.70
CA PRO A 122 6.21 -16.93 -15.22
C PRO A 122 5.86 -16.85 -13.73
N GLU A 123 5.46 -17.95 -13.09
CA GLU A 123 5.12 -18.01 -11.67
C GLU A 123 6.36 -18.17 -10.76
N ASP A 124 7.46 -18.74 -11.28
CA ASP A 124 8.68 -18.99 -10.49
C ASP A 124 9.47 -17.71 -10.20
N LEU A 125 9.33 -16.67 -11.03
CA LEU A 125 9.92 -15.35 -10.81
C LEU A 125 9.42 -14.66 -9.53
N TYR A 126 8.32 -15.14 -8.94
CA TYR A 126 7.68 -14.56 -7.76
C TYR A 126 7.98 -15.29 -6.44
N ARG A 127 8.69 -16.43 -6.48
CA ARG A 127 9.26 -17.02 -5.27
C ARG A 127 10.48 -16.20 -4.88
N GLY A 128 10.24 -15.17 -4.07
CA GLY A 128 11.31 -14.37 -3.45
C GLY A 128 12.31 -15.25 -2.68
N TYR A 129 13.54 -14.76 -2.58
CA TYR A 129 14.65 -15.34 -1.81
C TYR A 129 14.34 -15.44 -0.32
#